data_AF-A0A015IF05-F1
#
_entry.id   AF-A0A015IF05-F1
#
_cell.length_a   1.000
_cell.length_b   1.000
_cell.length_c   1.000
_cell.angle_alpha   90.00
_cell.angle_beta   90.00
_cell.angle_gamma   90.00
#
_symmetry.space_group_name_H-M   'P 1'
#
loop_
_entity.id
_entity.type
_entity.pdbx_description
1 polymer ?
#
loop_
_entity_poly.entity_id
_entity_poly.type
_entity_poly.pdbx_seq_one_letter_code
_entity_poly.pdbx_strand_id
1 'polypeptide(L)'
;MEQELIVLTSLSKKTLQFGENLCSKADNYVKECKVDVENVEKICPKLKFLWSELEVQAQSVEKLKSFAEKQNGILQQFYASKEQELMMLTNELENTLQNLRCKHVDISIRENAVALEKSTRENTPPGGGDLSGGKRGLEFDFIEKDYNNKIEEKITLYDYVEEQSVQELKDKTREEVSAIVNYYNNSLTLIEYIKNHLLQFNEMLESNTISFEESVIEFSRDKCNILDQETRSMAEILVSLAKHYDQVAAALKACQSNTEELDISVLKEDTDLIPTIVEELQESLQKIESTCEEVRIRNQIYQVSYDEAGKLFTELEGFGTKMESFVNTMKELEADFERSSTIVDRYLEELYNLNLW
;
A
#
# COMPACT_ATOMS: atom_id res chain seq x y z
N MET A 1 80.47 -7.89 -24.70
CA MET A 1 80.04 -7.27 -23.44
C MET A 1 79.20 -6.03 -23.68
N GLU A 2 79.71 -4.97 -24.32
CA GLU A 2 78.95 -3.74 -24.57
C GLU A 2 77.62 -3.98 -25.30
N GLN A 3 77.64 -4.73 -26.41
CA GLN A 3 76.43 -5.00 -27.18
C GLN A 3 75.38 -5.82 -26.40
N GLU A 4 75.83 -6.65 -25.47
CA GLU A 4 74.94 -7.42 -24.59
C GLU A 4 74.31 -6.51 -23.52
N LEU A 5 75.09 -5.62 -22.90
CA LEU A 5 74.58 -4.59 -21.99
C LEU A 5 73.60 -3.63 -22.68
N ILE A 6 73.80 -3.31 -23.96
CA ILE A 6 72.83 -2.51 -24.74
C ILE A 6 71.49 -3.26 -24.86
N VAL A 7 71.52 -4.56 -25.15
CA VAL A 7 70.32 -5.40 -25.23
C VAL A 7 69.61 -5.46 -23.88
N LEU A 8 70.34 -5.75 -22.79
CA LEU A 8 69.79 -5.77 -21.43
C LEU A 8 69.19 -4.40 -21.05
N THR A 9 69.90 -3.31 -21.32
CA THR A 9 69.41 -1.94 -21.03
C THR A 9 68.11 -1.65 -21.79
N SER A 10 68.06 -2.01 -23.07
CA SER A 10 66.86 -1.81 -23.88
C SER A 10 65.70 -2.67 -23.39
N LEU A 11 65.94 -3.90 -22.95
CA LEU A 11 64.92 -4.79 -22.42
C LEU A 11 64.38 -4.25 -21.08
N SER A 12 65.26 -3.99 -20.11
CA SER A 12 64.89 -3.43 -18.81
C SER A 12 64.14 -2.10 -18.94
N LYS A 13 64.53 -1.23 -19.88
CA LYS A 13 63.80 0.03 -20.14
C LYS A 13 62.37 -0.22 -20.64
N LYS A 14 62.21 -1.13 -21.61
CA LYS A 14 60.87 -1.45 -22.16
C LYS A 14 59.98 -2.08 -21.10
N THR A 15 60.54 -2.99 -20.30
CA THR A 15 59.85 -3.63 -19.18
C THR A 15 59.43 -2.60 -18.13
N LEU A 16 60.32 -1.68 -17.75
CA LEU A 16 59.99 -0.62 -16.79
C LEU A 16 58.82 0.24 -17.30
N GLN A 17 58.88 0.70 -18.56
CA GLN A 17 57.78 1.46 -19.18
C GLN A 17 56.47 0.68 -19.22
N PHE A 18 56.54 -0.63 -19.47
CA PHE A 18 55.36 -1.48 -19.42
C PHE A 18 54.78 -1.57 -18.00
N GLY A 19 55.63 -1.79 -17.00
CA GLY A 19 55.24 -1.80 -15.58
C GLY A 19 54.64 -0.47 -15.11
N GLU A 20 55.21 0.66 -15.52
CA GLU A 20 54.67 2.00 -15.25
C GLU A 20 53.26 2.16 -15.81
N ASN A 21 53.02 1.69 -17.04
CA ASN A 21 51.69 1.71 -17.66
C ASN A 21 50.68 0.84 -16.90
N LEU A 22 51.08 -0.37 -16.45
CA LEU A 22 50.21 -1.24 -15.66
C LEU A 22 49.86 -0.60 -14.31
N CYS A 23 50.84 -0.04 -13.60
CA CYS A 23 50.63 0.65 -12.33
C CYS A 23 49.75 1.89 -12.49
N SER A 24 49.95 2.67 -13.56
CA SER A 24 49.09 3.82 -13.86
C SER A 24 47.64 3.39 -14.15
N LYS A 25 47.43 2.25 -14.82
CA LYS A 25 46.10 1.69 -15.05
C LYS A 25 45.45 1.25 -13.75
N ALA A 26 46.19 0.54 -12.90
CA ALA A 26 45.73 0.12 -11.57
C ALA A 26 45.32 1.32 -10.69
N ASP A 27 46.13 2.39 -10.67
CA ASP A 27 45.82 3.62 -9.91
C ASP A 27 44.51 4.27 -10.38
N ASN A 28 44.24 4.29 -11.70
CA ASN A 28 42.97 4.79 -12.22
C ASN A 28 41.78 3.93 -11.76
N TYR A 29 41.88 2.60 -11.82
CA TYR A 29 40.83 1.70 -11.31
C TYR A 29 40.58 1.90 -9.81
N VAL A 30 41.64 2.04 -9.02
CA VAL A 30 41.52 2.27 -7.57
C VAL A 30 40.84 3.61 -7.28
N LYS A 31 41.16 4.67 -8.03
CA LYS A 31 40.50 5.98 -7.86
C LYS A 31 39.01 5.93 -8.19
N GLU A 32 38.63 5.29 -9.29
CA GLU A 32 37.22 5.10 -9.65
C GLU A 32 36.49 4.25 -8.59
N CYS A 33 37.10 3.14 -8.18
CA CYS A 33 36.53 2.24 -7.18
C CYS A 33 36.32 2.93 -5.82
N LYS A 34 37.22 3.84 -5.41
CA LYS A 34 37.02 4.63 -4.19
C LYS A 34 35.73 5.45 -4.22
N VAL A 35 35.37 6.01 -5.37
CA VAL A 35 34.09 6.73 -5.55
C VAL A 35 32.91 5.77 -5.39
N ASP A 36 33.00 4.56 -5.95
CA ASP A 36 31.97 3.53 -5.81
C ASP A 36 31.82 3.05 -4.35
N VAL A 37 32.94 2.82 -3.64
CA VAL A 37 32.95 2.47 -2.21
C VAL A 37 32.26 3.56 -1.39
N GLU A 38 32.62 4.82 -1.60
CA GLU A 38 31.97 5.93 -0.89
C GLU A 38 30.46 6.00 -1.15
N ASN A 39 30.04 5.72 -2.38
CA ASN A 39 28.61 5.69 -2.73
C ASN A 39 27.89 4.55 -2.03
N VAL A 40 28.49 3.35 -2.01
CA VAL A 40 27.99 2.18 -1.29
C VAL A 40 27.81 2.48 0.20
N GLU A 41 28.81 3.09 0.84
CA GLU A 41 28.74 3.48 2.26
C GLU A 41 27.69 4.56 2.54
N LYS A 42 27.43 5.47 1.59
CA LYS A 42 26.41 6.53 1.72
C LYS A 42 24.99 6.01 1.48
N ILE A 43 24.80 5.12 0.52
CA ILE A 43 23.46 4.69 0.06
C ILE A 43 22.92 3.57 0.92
N CYS A 44 23.75 2.58 1.29
CA CYS A 44 23.25 1.44 2.03
C CYS A 44 22.56 1.79 3.37
N PRO A 45 23.07 2.68 4.24
CA PRO A 45 22.35 3.04 5.46
C PRO A 45 21.03 3.75 5.17
N LYS A 46 20.96 4.54 4.08
CA LYS A 46 19.71 5.16 3.63
C LYS A 46 18.71 4.11 3.18
N LEU A 47 19.14 3.15 2.36
CA LEU A 47 18.31 2.02 1.94
C LEU A 47 17.78 1.24 3.13
N LYS A 48 18.64 0.89 4.08
CA LYS A 48 18.23 0.15 5.29
C LYS A 48 17.17 0.90 6.09
N PHE A 49 17.34 2.22 6.23
CA PHE A 49 16.35 3.07 6.86
C PHE A 49 15.04 3.09 6.06
N LEU A 50 15.10 3.36 4.76
CA LEU A 50 13.95 3.42 3.86
C LEU A 50 13.14 2.12 3.87
N TRP A 51 13.79 0.97 3.75
CA TRP A 51 13.13 -0.33 3.78
C TRP A 51 12.49 -0.63 5.15
N SER A 52 13.17 -0.27 6.25
CA SER A 52 12.58 -0.38 7.59
C SER A 52 11.35 0.49 7.75
N GLU A 53 11.35 1.71 7.24
CA GLU A 53 10.19 2.61 7.29
C GLU A 53 9.04 2.11 6.41
N LEU A 54 9.34 1.60 5.20
CA LEU A 54 8.34 0.99 4.33
C LEU A 54 7.68 -0.22 4.98
N GLU A 55 8.44 -1.07 5.69
CA GLU A 55 7.89 -2.20 6.44
C GLU A 55 6.93 -1.74 7.54
N VAL A 56 7.31 -0.72 8.32
CA VAL A 56 6.46 -0.13 9.36
C VAL A 56 5.18 0.47 8.77
N GLN A 57 5.29 1.12 7.62
CA GLN A 57 4.14 1.69 6.91
C GLN A 57 3.21 0.60 6.40
N ALA A 58 3.73 -0.46 5.77
CA ALA A 58 2.95 -1.61 5.32
C ALA A 58 2.20 -2.29 6.49
N GLN A 59 2.88 -2.49 7.62
CA GLN A 59 2.25 -3.01 8.86
C GLN A 59 1.13 -2.09 9.37
N SER A 60 1.27 -0.78 9.20
CA SER A 60 0.25 0.19 9.59
C SER A 60 -0.98 0.11 8.69
N VAL A 61 -0.79 -0.11 7.38
CA VAL A 61 -1.89 -0.36 6.43
C VAL A 61 -2.58 -1.68 6.74
N GLU A 62 -1.85 -2.74 7.09
CA GLU A 62 -2.45 -4.03 7.49
C GLU A 62 -3.32 -3.88 8.75
N LYS A 63 -2.85 -3.13 9.75
CA LYS A 63 -3.66 -2.81 10.94
C LYS A 63 -4.94 -2.09 10.56
N LEU A 64 -4.87 -1.12 9.65
CA LEU A 64 -6.03 -0.36 9.19
C LEU A 64 -7.04 -1.23 8.42
N LYS A 65 -6.55 -2.13 7.57
CA LYS A 65 -7.36 -3.17 6.92
C LYS A 65 -8.10 -4.01 7.96
N SER A 66 -7.40 -4.55 8.96
CA SER A 66 -8.01 -5.40 9.99
C SER A 66 -9.06 -4.65 10.82
N PHE A 67 -8.83 -3.35 11.08
CA PHE A 67 -9.82 -2.49 11.73
C PHE A 67 -11.06 -2.31 10.85
N ALA A 68 -10.89 -2.00 9.57
CA ALA A 68 -11.99 -1.83 8.64
C ALA A 68 -12.81 -3.13 8.49
N GLU A 69 -12.15 -4.29 8.36
CA GLU A 69 -12.81 -5.60 8.33
C GLU A 69 -13.64 -5.87 9.58
N LYS A 70 -13.11 -5.52 10.76
CA LYS A 70 -13.83 -5.65 12.02
C LYS A 70 -15.08 -4.78 12.06
N GLN A 71 -14.97 -3.50 11.65
CA GLN A 71 -16.12 -2.59 11.60
C GLN A 71 -17.19 -3.10 10.62
N ASN A 72 -16.78 -3.56 9.45
CA ASN A 72 -17.69 -4.12 8.46
C ASN A 72 -18.40 -5.38 8.96
N GLY A 73 -17.72 -6.22 9.75
CA GLY A 73 -18.32 -7.37 10.42
C GLY A 73 -19.40 -6.98 11.44
N ILE A 74 -19.20 -5.88 12.19
CA ILE A 74 -20.22 -5.34 13.11
C ILE A 74 -21.44 -4.87 12.33
N LEU A 75 -21.24 -4.12 11.25
CA LEU A 75 -22.34 -3.64 10.37
C LEU A 75 -23.15 -4.82 9.81
N GLN A 76 -22.47 -5.87 9.34
CA GLN A 76 -23.12 -7.07 8.81
C GLN A 76 -24.01 -7.77 9.85
N GLN A 77 -23.50 -7.93 11.08
CA GLN A 77 -24.25 -8.55 12.17
C GLN A 77 -25.45 -7.71 12.58
N PHE A 78 -25.27 -6.39 12.68
CA PHE A 78 -26.35 -5.47 12.99
C PHE A 78 -27.47 -5.54 11.94
N TYR A 79 -27.11 -5.47 10.67
CA TYR A 79 -28.05 -5.62 9.56
C TYR A 79 -28.84 -6.93 9.65
N ALA A 80 -28.16 -8.07 9.77
CA ALA A 80 -28.81 -9.37 9.83
C ALA A 80 -29.80 -9.47 11.01
N SER A 81 -29.44 -8.89 12.16
CA SER A 81 -30.32 -8.82 13.33
C SER A 81 -31.57 -7.98 13.07
N LYS A 82 -31.42 -6.80 12.46
CA LYS A 82 -32.54 -5.88 12.22
C LYS A 82 -33.47 -6.35 11.11
N GLU A 83 -32.94 -6.96 10.07
CA GLU A 83 -33.74 -7.61 9.03
C GLU A 83 -34.59 -8.74 9.62
N GLN A 84 -34.00 -9.58 10.48
CA GLN A 84 -34.73 -10.64 11.17
C GLN A 84 -35.84 -10.07 12.08
N GLU A 85 -35.55 -9.01 12.85
CA GLU A 85 -36.52 -8.34 13.72
C GLU A 85 -37.69 -7.75 12.92
N LEU A 86 -37.40 -7.03 11.84
CA LEU A 86 -38.41 -6.48 10.92
C LEU A 86 -39.26 -7.59 10.31
N MET A 87 -38.66 -8.70 9.90
CA MET A 87 -39.37 -9.85 9.35
C MET A 87 -40.32 -10.47 10.37
N MET A 88 -39.88 -10.65 11.62
CA MET A 88 -40.73 -11.18 12.70
C MET A 88 -41.90 -10.23 12.98
N LEU A 89 -41.64 -8.95 13.22
CA LEU A 89 -42.68 -7.95 13.48
C LEU A 89 -43.68 -7.82 12.34
N THR A 90 -43.20 -7.83 11.09
CA THR A 90 -44.07 -7.77 9.92
C THR A 90 -45.00 -8.98 9.85
N ASN A 91 -44.48 -10.19 10.14
CA ASN A 91 -45.30 -11.41 10.14
C ASN A 91 -46.33 -11.40 11.28
N GLU A 92 -45.94 -10.94 12.48
CA GLU A 92 -46.87 -10.83 13.61
C GLU A 92 -47.96 -9.80 13.33
N LEU A 93 -47.59 -8.63 12.82
CA LEU A 93 -48.52 -7.58 12.45
C LEU A 93 -49.51 -8.06 11.38
N GLU A 94 -49.03 -8.76 10.34
CA GLU A 94 -49.90 -9.33 9.31
C GLU A 94 -50.88 -10.35 9.90
N ASN A 95 -50.42 -11.19 10.83
CA ASN A 95 -51.29 -12.12 11.56
C ASN A 95 -52.33 -11.38 12.41
N THR A 96 -51.94 -10.32 13.12
CA THR A 96 -52.85 -9.49 13.92
C THR A 96 -53.89 -8.80 13.05
N LEU A 97 -53.48 -8.16 11.95
CA LEU A 97 -54.37 -7.55 10.97
C LEU A 97 -55.34 -8.58 10.37
N GLN A 98 -54.84 -9.77 10.01
CA GLN A 98 -55.68 -10.85 9.50
C GLN A 98 -56.67 -11.38 10.55
N ASN A 99 -56.27 -11.41 11.83
CA ASN A 99 -57.18 -11.74 12.93
C ASN A 99 -58.24 -10.66 13.13
N LEU A 100 -57.90 -9.38 13.00
CA LEU A 100 -58.86 -8.27 13.07
C LEU A 100 -59.88 -8.33 11.93
N ARG A 101 -59.46 -8.72 10.71
CA ARG A 101 -60.37 -8.97 9.57
C ARG A 101 -61.39 -10.08 9.86
N CYS A 102 -61.06 -11.02 10.74
CA CYS A 102 -61.97 -12.09 11.15
C CYS A 102 -62.89 -11.69 12.32
N LYS A 103 -62.55 -10.62 13.07
CA LYS A 103 -63.29 -10.18 14.26
C LYS A 103 -64.32 -9.12 13.89
N HIS A 104 -65.57 -9.44 14.19
CA HIS A 104 -66.72 -8.63 13.86
C HIS A 104 -67.02 -7.64 14.98
N VAL A 105 -67.36 -6.40 14.64
CA VAL A 105 -67.79 -5.42 15.63
C VAL A 105 -69.20 -5.75 16.08
N ASP A 106 -69.43 -5.77 17.40
CA ASP A 106 -70.77 -5.95 17.97
C ASP A 106 -71.71 -4.86 17.44
N ILE A 107 -72.90 -5.27 17.00
CA ILE A 107 -73.95 -4.41 16.43
C ILE A 107 -74.27 -3.26 17.39
N SER A 108 -74.26 -3.52 18.70
CA SER A 108 -74.56 -2.54 19.75
C SER A 108 -73.54 -1.40 19.82
N ILE A 109 -72.26 -1.69 19.53
CA ILE A 109 -71.18 -0.70 19.51
C ILE A 109 -71.24 0.12 18.21
N ARG A 110 -71.53 -0.56 17.09
CA ARG A 110 -71.72 0.09 15.78
C ARG A 110 -72.85 1.10 15.81
N GLU A 111 -74.00 0.74 16.36
CA GLU A 111 -75.16 1.63 16.47
C GLU A 111 -74.85 2.87 17.32
N ASN A 112 -74.11 2.70 18.42
CA ASN A 112 -73.66 3.81 19.26
C ASN A 112 -72.66 4.74 18.53
N ALA A 113 -71.73 4.19 17.75
CA ALA A 113 -70.79 4.99 16.96
C ALA A 113 -71.51 5.82 15.89
N VAL A 114 -72.43 5.21 15.15
CA VAL A 114 -73.26 5.90 14.13
C VAL A 114 -74.17 6.95 14.78
N ALA A 115 -74.73 6.68 15.96
CA ALA A 115 -75.51 7.66 16.72
C ALA A 115 -74.67 8.87 17.17
N LEU A 116 -73.41 8.64 17.55
CA LEU A 116 -72.46 9.69 17.93
C LEU A 116 -72.09 10.58 16.73
N GLU A 117 -71.82 9.99 15.56
CA GLU A 117 -71.53 10.73 14.32
C GLU A 117 -72.72 11.58 13.86
N LYS A 118 -73.95 11.03 13.93
CA LYS A 118 -75.18 11.77 13.61
C LYS A 118 -75.40 12.95 14.57
N SER A 119 -75.19 12.73 15.87
CA SER A 119 -75.25 13.79 16.89
C SER A 119 -74.22 14.90 16.65
N THR A 120 -73.03 14.56 16.16
CA THR A 120 -71.96 15.53 15.89
C THR A 120 -72.25 16.37 14.65
N ARG A 121 -72.90 15.79 13.61
CA ARG A 121 -73.37 16.54 12.43
C ARG A 121 -74.57 17.42 12.71
N GLU A 122 -75.49 17.01 13.59
CA GLU A 122 -76.69 17.79 13.92
C GLU A 122 -76.42 18.96 14.90
N ASN A 123 -75.30 18.94 15.63
CA ASN A 123 -74.93 20.01 16.57
C ASN A 123 -73.97 21.07 15.99
N THR A 124 -73.70 21.06 14.68
CA THR A 124 -72.96 22.17 14.04
C THR A 124 -73.95 23.32 13.78
N PRO A 125 -73.83 24.48 14.44
CA PRO A 125 -74.77 25.58 14.25
C PRO A 125 -74.69 26.09 12.79
N PRO A 126 -75.80 26.53 12.19
CA PRO A 126 -75.77 27.32 10.96
C PRO A 126 -75.26 28.73 11.31
N GLY A 127 -73.95 28.86 11.53
CA GLY A 127 -73.25 30.11 11.75
C GLY A 127 -72.80 30.67 10.41
N GLY A 128 -73.54 31.65 9.90
CA GLY A 128 -73.33 32.27 8.59
C GLY A 128 -72.00 33.01 8.46
N GLY A 129 -71.61 33.26 7.22
CA GLY A 129 -70.43 34.09 6.91
C GLY A 129 -69.75 33.68 5.63
N ASP A 130 -70.51 33.74 4.53
CA ASP A 130 -69.96 33.86 3.20
C ASP A 130 -69.12 35.15 3.14
N LEU A 131 -67.83 35.04 2.83
CA LEU A 131 -67.15 35.83 1.81
C LEU A 131 -65.73 35.28 1.59
N SER A 132 -65.48 34.93 0.33
CA SER A 132 -64.17 34.72 -0.30
C SER A 132 -63.66 33.27 -0.41
N GLY A 133 -64.30 32.53 -1.32
CA GLY A 133 -63.65 32.15 -2.58
C GLY A 133 -62.46 31.18 -2.52
N GLY A 134 -62.68 29.95 -2.97
CA GLY A 134 -61.59 29.02 -3.26
C GLY A 134 -62.00 27.57 -3.52
N LYS A 135 -62.92 27.35 -4.47
CA LYS A 135 -63.34 26.02 -4.95
C LYS A 135 -62.14 25.14 -5.35
N ARG A 136 -62.01 23.98 -4.72
CA ARG A 136 -61.66 22.71 -5.38
C ARG A 136 -62.41 21.59 -4.67
N GLY A 137 -63.53 21.20 -5.26
CA GLY A 137 -64.44 20.18 -4.76
C GLY A 137 -63.90 18.77 -5.01
N LEU A 138 -63.97 17.95 -3.96
CA LEU A 138 -64.22 16.52 -4.08
C LEU A 138 -65.70 16.34 -3.80
N GLU A 139 -66.51 16.43 -4.86
CA GLU A 139 -67.93 16.03 -4.82
C GLU A 139 -67.98 14.51 -4.62
N PHE A 140 -68.26 14.08 -3.38
CA PHE A 140 -68.80 12.76 -3.12
C PHE A 140 -70.31 12.82 -3.33
N ASP A 141 -70.75 12.58 -4.56
CA ASP A 141 -72.14 12.28 -4.88
C ASP A 141 -72.53 10.93 -4.23
N PHE A 142 -73.13 11.00 -3.04
CA PHE A 142 -73.83 9.85 -2.49
C PHE A 142 -75.21 9.72 -3.13
N ILE A 143 -75.34 8.70 -3.96
CA ILE A 143 -76.62 8.20 -4.49
C ILE A 143 -77.49 7.74 -3.32
N GLU A 144 -78.41 8.61 -2.92
CA GLU A 144 -79.47 8.35 -1.96
C GLU A 144 -80.62 7.62 -2.66
N LYS A 145 -80.45 6.33 -3.00
CA LYS A 145 -81.53 5.40 -3.44
C LYS A 145 -81.01 3.97 -3.70
N ASP A 146 -80.74 3.21 -2.63
CA ASP A 146 -80.89 1.73 -2.59
C ASP A 146 -80.62 1.09 -1.20
N TYR A 147 -81.01 1.75 -0.11
CA TYR A 147 -80.57 1.40 1.26
C TYR A 147 -81.28 0.22 1.95
N ASN A 148 -82.16 -0.54 1.29
CA ASN A 148 -82.96 -1.57 1.96
C ASN A 148 -82.73 -3.02 1.51
N ASN A 149 -81.74 -3.33 0.66
CA ASN A 149 -81.53 -4.73 0.26
C ASN A 149 -80.10 -5.14 -0.18
N LYS A 150 -79.06 -4.40 0.19
CA LYS A 150 -77.68 -4.84 -0.04
C LYS A 150 -76.90 -4.85 1.26
N ILE A 151 -76.80 -6.06 1.81
CA ILE A 151 -75.68 -6.58 2.59
C ILE A 151 -75.48 -5.81 3.90
N GLU A 152 -75.86 -6.44 5.01
CA GLU A 152 -75.17 -6.24 6.29
C GLU A 152 -73.68 -6.52 6.04
N GLU A 153 -72.94 -5.54 5.50
CA GLU A 153 -71.49 -5.59 5.52
C GLU A 153 -71.14 -5.56 6.99
N LYS A 154 -70.72 -6.73 7.46
CA LYS A 154 -70.28 -6.97 8.81
C LYS A 154 -68.99 -6.20 8.97
N ILE A 155 -69.10 -4.99 9.52
CA ILE A 155 -67.95 -4.15 9.84
C ILE A 155 -67.05 -4.95 10.79
N THR A 156 -65.80 -5.08 10.41
CA THR A 156 -64.76 -5.78 11.16
C THR A 156 -63.96 -4.78 11.96
N LEU A 157 -63.24 -5.23 12.99
CA LEU A 157 -62.33 -4.34 13.72
C LEU A 157 -61.22 -3.77 12.82
N TYR A 158 -60.92 -4.46 11.71
CA TYR A 158 -59.95 -4.03 10.72
C TYR A 158 -60.35 -2.75 9.99
N ASP A 159 -61.65 -2.49 9.79
CA ASP A 159 -62.13 -1.29 9.08
C ASP A 159 -61.83 0.03 9.84
N TYR A 160 -61.40 -0.07 11.10
CA TYR A 160 -60.97 1.05 11.95
C TYR A 160 -59.44 1.23 11.97
N VAL A 161 -58.69 0.36 11.27
CA VAL A 161 -57.23 0.45 11.17
C VAL A 161 -56.86 1.23 9.90
N GLU A 162 -56.00 2.24 10.04
CA GLU A 162 -55.46 2.97 8.90
C GLU A 162 -54.33 2.16 8.23
N GLU A 163 -54.71 1.21 7.36
CA GLU A 163 -53.79 0.31 6.65
C GLU A 163 -52.68 1.08 5.91
N GLN A 164 -53.02 2.24 5.34
CA GLN A 164 -52.10 3.08 4.59
C GLN A 164 -50.91 3.54 5.46
N SER A 165 -51.16 3.99 6.69
CA SER A 165 -50.08 4.44 7.59
C SER A 165 -49.19 3.30 8.06
N VAL A 166 -49.77 2.12 8.30
CA VAL A 166 -49.02 0.90 8.66
C VAL A 166 -48.13 0.46 7.50
N GLN A 167 -48.66 0.48 6.28
CA GLN A 167 -47.91 0.13 5.09
C GLN A 167 -46.77 1.13 4.82
N GLU A 168 -47.03 2.43 4.96
CA GLU A 168 -46.00 3.48 4.86
C GLU A 168 -44.88 3.30 5.89
N LEU A 169 -45.20 2.92 7.13
CA LEU A 169 -44.21 2.66 8.17
C LEU A 169 -43.35 1.43 7.84
N LYS A 170 -43.96 0.35 7.33
CA LYS A 170 -43.24 -0.84 6.85
C LYS A 170 -42.30 -0.51 5.70
N ASP A 171 -42.76 0.30 4.74
CA ASP A 171 -41.97 0.68 3.58
C ASP A 171 -40.81 1.59 3.96
N LYS A 172 -41.03 2.60 4.82
CA LYS A 172 -39.95 3.43 5.39
C LYS A 172 -38.91 2.61 6.15
N THR A 173 -39.34 1.63 6.95
CA THR A 173 -38.41 0.76 7.68
C THR A 173 -37.57 -0.09 6.72
N ARG A 174 -38.18 -0.62 5.66
CA ARG A 174 -37.47 -1.39 4.64
C ARG A 174 -36.48 -0.53 3.85
N GLU A 175 -36.85 0.70 3.52
CA GLU A 175 -35.96 1.67 2.86
C GLU A 175 -34.71 1.95 3.69
N GLU A 176 -34.87 2.23 4.99
CA GLU A 176 -33.73 2.46 5.90
C GLU A 176 -32.85 1.22 6.09
N VAL A 177 -33.46 0.04 6.22
CA VAL A 177 -32.71 -1.24 6.25
C VAL A 177 -31.93 -1.44 4.94
N SER A 178 -32.51 -1.09 3.79
CA SER A 178 -31.81 -1.13 2.51
C SER A 178 -30.68 -0.10 2.41
N ALA A 179 -30.80 1.08 3.04
CA ALA A 179 -29.72 2.06 3.11
C ALA A 179 -28.51 1.50 3.89
N ILE A 180 -28.76 0.80 5.00
CA ILE A 180 -27.72 0.13 5.79
C ILE A 180 -26.97 -0.93 4.96
N VAL A 181 -27.68 -1.70 4.12
CA VAL A 181 -27.04 -2.66 3.19
C VAL A 181 -26.12 -1.96 2.22
N ASN A 182 -26.54 -0.82 1.67
CA ASN A 182 -25.72 -0.04 0.77
C ASN A 182 -24.44 0.46 1.47
N TYR A 183 -24.54 0.88 2.74
CA TYR A 183 -23.37 1.27 3.54
C TYR A 183 -22.40 0.11 3.76
N TYR A 184 -22.91 -1.09 4.09
CA TYR A 184 -22.11 -2.30 4.19
C TYR A 184 -21.40 -2.64 2.87
N ASN A 185 -22.10 -2.62 1.75
CA ASN A 185 -21.51 -2.93 0.44
C ASN A 185 -20.43 -1.91 0.05
N ASN A 186 -20.68 -0.62 0.29
CA ASN A 186 -19.69 0.43 0.05
C ASN A 186 -18.44 0.21 0.91
N SER A 187 -18.61 -0.02 2.21
CA SER A 187 -17.52 -0.36 3.12
C SER A 187 -16.72 -1.58 2.65
N LEU A 188 -17.40 -2.63 2.17
CA LEU A 188 -16.75 -3.83 1.61
C LEU A 188 -15.90 -3.53 0.38
N THR A 189 -16.40 -2.71 -0.56
CA THR A 189 -15.61 -2.33 -1.76
C THR A 189 -14.34 -1.57 -1.39
N LEU A 190 -14.41 -0.75 -0.34
CA LEU A 190 -13.28 0.01 0.13
C LEU A 190 -12.25 -0.87 0.86
N ILE A 191 -12.69 -1.87 1.62
CA ILE A 191 -11.79 -2.89 2.21
C ILE A 191 -11.04 -3.65 1.10
N GLU A 192 -11.76 -4.05 0.05
CA GLU A 192 -11.15 -4.76 -1.08
C GLU A 192 -10.12 -3.89 -1.81
N TYR A 193 -10.39 -2.59 -1.91
CA TYR A 193 -9.42 -1.62 -2.42
C TYR A 193 -8.13 -1.58 -1.57
N ILE A 194 -8.24 -1.53 -0.24
CA ILE A 194 -7.08 -1.57 0.67
C ILE A 194 -6.32 -2.89 0.52
N LYS A 195 -7.02 -4.03 0.44
CA LYS A 195 -6.41 -5.35 0.25
C LYS A 195 -5.57 -5.42 -1.00
N ASN A 196 -6.11 -4.96 -2.12
CA ASN A 196 -5.40 -4.99 -3.41
C ASN A 196 -4.14 -4.11 -3.36
N HIS A 197 -4.22 -2.93 -2.74
CA HIS A 197 -3.03 -2.08 -2.55
C HIS A 197 -1.99 -2.70 -1.63
N LEU A 198 -2.42 -3.37 -0.56
CA LEU A 198 -1.52 -4.03 0.36
C LEU A 198 -0.81 -5.23 -0.29
N LEU A 199 -1.52 -5.99 -1.13
CA LEU A 199 -0.91 -7.06 -1.93
C LEU A 199 0.17 -6.49 -2.86
N GLN A 200 -0.12 -5.40 -3.56
CA GLN A 200 0.87 -4.71 -4.41
C GLN A 200 2.09 -4.26 -3.60
N PHE A 201 1.89 -3.64 -2.42
CA PHE A 201 3.01 -3.24 -1.56
C PHE A 201 3.84 -4.43 -1.09
N ASN A 202 3.20 -5.54 -0.70
CA ASN A 202 3.92 -6.74 -0.27
C ASN A 202 4.72 -7.37 -1.42
N GLU A 203 4.14 -7.48 -2.62
CA GLU A 203 4.85 -7.97 -3.80
C GLU A 203 6.07 -7.10 -4.15
N MET A 204 5.93 -5.78 -4.01
CA MET A 204 7.03 -4.85 -4.22
C MET A 204 8.09 -4.90 -3.11
N LEU A 205 7.70 -5.19 -1.87
CA LEU A 205 8.64 -5.40 -0.76
C LEU A 205 9.41 -6.70 -0.92
N GLU A 206 8.73 -7.79 -1.30
CA GLU A 206 9.34 -9.11 -1.49
C GLU A 206 10.31 -9.13 -2.68
N SER A 207 9.96 -8.44 -3.78
CA SER A 207 10.83 -8.35 -4.97
C SER A 207 12.12 -7.56 -4.72
N ASN A 208 12.17 -6.73 -3.67
CA ASN A 208 13.30 -5.85 -3.35
C ASN A 208 14.14 -6.31 -2.17
N THR A 209 14.16 -7.61 -1.88
CA THR A 209 14.99 -8.22 -0.83
C THR A 209 16.48 -8.21 -1.21
N ILE A 210 17.09 -7.02 -1.23
CA ILE A 210 18.54 -6.91 -1.16
C ILE A 210 18.97 -7.49 0.18
N SER A 211 19.74 -8.57 0.12
CA SER A 211 20.42 -9.09 1.31
C SER A 211 21.44 -8.06 1.80
N PHE A 212 21.14 -7.47 2.96
CA PHE A 212 22.03 -6.65 3.78
C PHE A 212 22.78 -7.52 4.81
N GLU A 213 22.95 -8.82 4.55
CA GLU A 213 23.58 -9.78 5.49
C GLU A 213 25.03 -9.41 5.83
N GLU A 214 25.78 -8.87 4.86
CA GLU A 214 27.13 -8.40 5.08
C GLU A 214 27.15 -6.94 5.55
N SER A 215 27.89 -6.66 6.63
CA SER A 215 28.12 -5.30 7.10
C SER A 215 28.82 -4.50 6.00
N VAL A 216 28.16 -3.44 5.51
CA VAL A 216 28.70 -2.54 4.47
C VAL A 216 30.09 -2.03 4.83
N ILE A 217 30.31 -1.75 6.11
CA ILE A 217 31.59 -1.26 6.62
C ILE A 217 32.66 -2.35 6.52
N GLU A 218 32.30 -3.62 6.75
CA GLU A 218 33.23 -4.75 6.62
C GLU A 218 33.53 -4.98 5.14
N PHE A 219 32.50 -5.04 4.28
CA PHE A 219 32.67 -5.14 2.83
C PHE A 219 33.60 -4.04 2.28
N SER A 220 33.29 -2.76 2.52
CA SER A 220 34.10 -1.63 2.04
C SER A 220 35.53 -1.70 2.54
N ARG A 221 35.73 -2.00 3.84
CA ARG A 221 37.06 -2.13 4.45
C ARG A 221 37.85 -3.27 3.81
N ASP A 222 37.25 -4.43 3.63
CA ASP A 222 37.93 -5.61 3.09
C ASP A 222 38.33 -5.39 1.64
N LYS A 223 37.46 -4.79 0.81
CA LYS A 223 37.79 -4.43 -0.56
C LYS A 223 38.89 -3.35 -0.63
N CYS A 224 38.82 -2.31 0.20
CA CYS A 224 39.89 -1.31 0.28
C CYS A 224 41.24 -1.92 0.72
N ASN A 225 41.24 -2.85 1.68
CA ASN A 225 42.44 -3.54 2.13
C ASN A 225 43.09 -4.35 1.00
N ILE A 226 42.29 -5.08 0.21
CA ILE A 226 42.76 -5.83 -0.96
C ILE A 226 43.38 -4.88 -1.99
N LEU A 227 42.67 -3.79 -2.34
CA LEU A 227 43.16 -2.81 -3.31
C LEU A 227 44.46 -2.16 -2.86
N ASP A 228 44.55 -1.77 -1.59
CA ASP A 228 45.76 -1.19 -1.01
C ASP A 228 46.93 -2.20 -1.00
N GLN A 229 46.67 -3.46 -0.66
CA GLN A 229 47.69 -4.51 -0.64
C GLN A 229 48.26 -4.76 -2.04
N GLU A 230 47.39 -4.95 -3.05
CA GLU A 230 47.81 -5.20 -4.42
C GLU A 230 48.48 -3.97 -5.04
N THR A 231 48.01 -2.75 -4.74
CA THR A 231 48.66 -1.51 -5.19
C THR A 231 50.06 -1.33 -4.59
N ARG A 232 50.23 -1.66 -3.30
CA ARG A 232 51.55 -1.64 -2.65
C ARG A 232 52.49 -2.68 -3.27
N SER A 233 52.00 -3.90 -3.51
CA SER A 233 52.75 -4.96 -4.19
C SER A 233 53.25 -4.49 -5.56
N MET A 234 52.37 -3.93 -6.39
CA MET A 234 52.76 -3.39 -7.70
C MET A 234 53.80 -2.27 -7.60
N ALA A 235 53.68 -1.37 -6.61
CA ALA A 235 54.66 -0.30 -6.40
C ALA A 235 56.04 -0.84 -5.98
N GLU A 236 56.09 -1.84 -5.11
CA GLU A 236 57.34 -2.51 -4.70
C GLU A 236 58.02 -3.20 -5.88
N ILE A 237 57.25 -3.91 -6.71
CA ILE A 237 57.74 -4.54 -7.94
C ILE A 237 58.28 -3.48 -8.91
N LEU A 238 57.56 -2.37 -9.10
CA LEU A 238 57.99 -1.29 -10.00
C LEU A 238 59.30 -0.65 -9.54
N VAL A 239 59.48 -0.44 -8.23
CA VAL A 239 60.74 0.05 -7.64
C VAL A 239 61.88 -0.94 -7.88
N SER A 240 61.62 -2.24 -7.77
CA SER A 240 62.60 -3.28 -8.07
C SER A 240 63.03 -3.24 -9.55
N LEU A 241 62.07 -3.12 -10.48
CA LEU A 241 62.34 -2.99 -11.91
C LEU A 241 63.14 -1.72 -12.25
N ALA A 242 62.81 -0.59 -11.61
CA ALA A 242 63.53 0.67 -11.79
C ALA A 242 64.98 0.55 -11.32
N LYS A 243 65.19 -0.07 -10.16
CA LYS A 243 66.53 -0.35 -9.62
C LYS A 243 67.35 -1.24 -10.56
N HIS A 244 66.75 -2.31 -11.10
CA HIS A 244 67.40 -3.17 -12.09
C HIS A 244 67.80 -2.39 -13.35
N TYR A 245 66.89 -1.57 -13.89
CA TYR A 245 67.19 -0.70 -15.03
C TYR A 245 68.36 0.25 -14.74
N ASP A 246 68.38 0.91 -13.58
CA ASP A 246 69.46 1.81 -13.18
C ASP A 246 70.81 1.09 -13.05
N GLN A 247 70.81 -0.13 -12.49
CA GLN A 247 72.01 -0.96 -12.38
C GLN A 247 72.56 -1.37 -13.75
N VAL A 248 71.70 -1.83 -14.66
CA VAL A 248 72.09 -2.20 -16.03
C VAL A 248 72.59 -0.97 -16.81
N ALA A 249 71.94 0.18 -16.66
CA ALA A 249 72.35 1.43 -17.30
C ALA A 249 73.68 1.96 -16.74
N ALA A 250 73.92 1.83 -15.44
CA ALA A 250 75.20 2.18 -14.81
C ALA A 250 76.34 1.27 -15.28
N ALA A 251 76.09 -0.04 -15.37
CA ALA A 251 77.04 -1.02 -15.89
C ALA A 251 77.40 -0.74 -17.36
N LEU A 252 76.43 -0.38 -18.20
CA LEU A 252 76.67 0.04 -19.58
C LEU A 252 77.59 1.28 -19.65
N LYS A 253 77.31 2.31 -18.84
CA LYS A 253 78.15 3.51 -18.77
C LYS A 253 79.57 3.19 -18.30
N ALA A 254 79.72 2.34 -17.30
CA ALA A 254 81.03 1.92 -16.79
C ALA A 254 81.83 1.19 -17.87
N CYS A 255 81.21 0.25 -18.60
CA CYS A 255 81.80 -0.49 -19.72
C CYS A 255 82.22 0.43 -20.88
N GLN A 256 81.53 1.56 -21.10
CA GLN A 256 81.90 2.55 -22.11
C GLN A 256 83.06 3.45 -21.67
N SER A 257 83.27 3.61 -20.35
CA SER A 257 84.29 4.50 -19.79
C SER A 257 85.62 3.82 -19.45
N ASN A 258 85.62 2.51 -19.16
CA ASN A 258 86.78 1.74 -18.71
C ASN A 258 86.95 0.44 -19.52
N THR A 259 88.20 -0.02 -19.69
CA THR A 259 88.56 -1.23 -20.42
C THR A 259 88.56 -2.52 -19.59
N GLU A 260 88.25 -2.44 -18.29
CA GLU A 260 88.22 -3.62 -17.41
C GLU A 260 86.96 -4.47 -17.62
N GLU A 261 87.11 -5.80 -17.59
CA GLU A 261 85.99 -6.73 -17.70
C GLU A 261 85.10 -6.64 -16.46
N LEU A 262 83.88 -6.15 -16.63
CA LEU A 262 82.84 -6.18 -15.61
C LEU A 262 82.16 -7.56 -15.59
N ASP A 263 82.01 -8.15 -14.41
CA ASP A 263 81.15 -9.31 -14.22
C ASP A 263 79.68 -8.89 -14.28
N ILE A 264 79.00 -9.28 -15.36
CA ILE A 264 77.59 -8.97 -15.63
C ILE A 264 76.66 -10.15 -15.36
N SER A 265 77.15 -11.22 -14.72
CA SER A 265 76.40 -12.48 -14.54
C SER A 265 75.10 -12.28 -13.76
N VAL A 266 75.15 -11.51 -12.66
CA VAL A 266 73.97 -11.19 -11.83
C VAL A 266 72.91 -10.43 -12.63
N LEU A 267 73.32 -9.47 -13.47
CA LEU A 267 72.39 -8.68 -14.28
C LEU A 267 71.68 -9.51 -15.34
N LYS A 268 72.33 -10.57 -15.85
CA LYS A 268 71.70 -11.52 -16.78
C LYS A 268 70.66 -12.37 -16.05
N GLU A 269 71.03 -12.92 -14.90
CA GLU A 269 70.14 -13.72 -14.06
C GLU A 269 68.89 -12.93 -13.65
N ASP A 270 69.06 -11.70 -13.18
CA ASP A 270 67.94 -10.80 -12.84
C ASP A 270 67.08 -10.46 -14.07
N THR A 271 67.69 -10.37 -15.25
CA THR A 271 66.96 -10.13 -16.51
C THR A 271 66.14 -11.35 -16.93
N ASP A 272 66.60 -12.57 -16.64
CA ASP A 272 65.85 -13.80 -16.91
C ASP A 272 64.61 -13.94 -16.02
N LEU A 273 64.57 -13.26 -14.86
CA LEU A 273 63.42 -13.20 -13.95
C LEU A 273 62.36 -12.16 -14.33
N ILE A 274 62.70 -11.21 -15.21
CA ILE A 274 61.79 -10.14 -15.64
C ILE A 274 60.42 -10.66 -16.12
N PRO A 275 60.32 -11.72 -16.97
CA PRO A 275 59.04 -12.22 -17.43
C PRO A 275 58.10 -12.63 -16.27
N THR A 276 58.63 -13.30 -15.25
CA THR A 276 57.88 -13.69 -14.06
C THR A 276 57.40 -12.47 -13.28
N ILE A 277 58.27 -11.46 -13.10
CA ILE A 277 57.91 -10.22 -12.41
C ILE A 277 56.80 -9.45 -13.17
N VAL A 278 56.84 -9.47 -14.50
CA VAL A 278 55.80 -8.86 -15.34
C VAL A 278 54.48 -9.62 -15.21
N GLU A 279 54.52 -10.95 -15.14
CA GLU A 279 53.34 -11.79 -14.87
C GLU A 279 52.72 -11.45 -13.51
N GLU A 280 53.53 -11.30 -12.45
CA GLU A 280 53.06 -10.87 -11.12
C GLU A 280 52.36 -9.49 -11.16
N LEU A 281 52.90 -8.51 -11.91
CA LEU A 281 52.24 -7.21 -12.11
C LEU A 281 50.88 -7.34 -12.82
N GLN A 282 50.80 -8.23 -13.81
CA GLN A 282 49.56 -8.48 -14.54
C GLN A 282 48.51 -9.16 -13.65
N GLU A 283 48.93 -10.12 -12.82
CA GLU A 283 48.05 -10.78 -11.84
C GLU A 283 47.52 -9.79 -10.79
N SER A 284 48.37 -8.93 -10.23
CA SER A 284 47.93 -7.89 -9.29
C SER A 284 46.94 -6.91 -9.95
N LEU A 285 47.20 -6.48 -11.19
CA LEU A 285 46.25 -5.65 -11.94
C LEU A 285 44.91 -6.37 -12.14
N GLN A 286 44.92 -7.66 -12.50
CA GLN A 286 43.70 -8.43 -12.70
C GLN A 286 42.89 -8.57 -11.42
N LYS A 287 43.55 -8.77 -10.26
CA LYS A 287 42.87 -8.78 -8.95
C LYS A 287 42.26 -7.43 -8.62
N ILE A 288 42.95 -6.33 -8.89
CA ILE A 288 42.43 -4.97 -8.73
C ILE A 288 41.19 -4.79 -9.60
N GLU A 289 41.26 -5.13 -10.89
CA GLU A 289 40.13 -5.04 -11.83
C GLU A 289 38.91 -5.85 -11.35
N SER A 290 39.13 -7.10 -10.93
CA SER A 290 38.07 -7.95 -10.39
C SER A 290 37.44 -7.38 -9.12
N THR A 291 38.26 -6.85 -8.21
CA THR A 291 37.78 -6.25 -6.95
C THR A 291 36.98 -4.98 -7.21
N CYS A 292 37.45 -4.14 -8.14
CA CYS A 292 36.74 -2.93 -8.55
C CYS A 292 35.40 -3.24 -9.21
N GLU A 293 35.34 -4.28 -10.05
CA GLU A 293 34.09 -4.68 -10.69
C GLU A 293 33.05 -5.18 -9.68
N GLU A 294 33.48 -5.94 -8.67
CA GLU A 294 32.59 -6.40 -7.59
C GLU A 294 31.97 -5.21 -6.81
N VAL A 295 32.79 -4.22 -6.46
CA VAL A 295 32.33 -2.99 -5.80
C VAL A 295 31.35 -2.22 -6.69
N ARG A 296 31.66 -2.10 -7.99
CA ARG A 296 30.82 -1.42 -8.97
C ARG A 296 29.46 -2.08 -9.12
N ILE A 297 29.42 -3.41 -9.24
CA ILE A 297 28.16 -4.18 -9.29
C ILE A 297 27.34 -3.93 -8.02
N ARG A 298 27.96 -3.97 -6.84
CA ARG A 298 27.28 -3.68 -5.57
C ARG A 298 26.71 -2.26 -5.53
N ASN A 299 27.48 -1.27 -6.00
CA ASN A 299 27.02 0.12 -6.11
C ASN A 299 25.79 0.22 -7.03
N GLN A 300 25.83 -0.40 -8.21
CA GLN A 300 24.71 -0.38 -9.16
C GLN A 300 23.45 -1.03 -8.57
N ILE A 301 23.57 -2.17 -7.91
CA ILE A 301 22.45 -2.84 -7.22
C ILE A 301 21.83 -1.90 -6.18
N TYR A 302 22.65 -1.21 -5.38
CA TYR A 302 22.17 -0.27 -4.37
C TYR A 302 21.52 0.97 -4.97
N GLN A 303 22.04 1.49 -6.08
CA GLN A 303 21.42 2.63 -6.78
C GLN A 303 20.04 2.25 -7.32
N VAL A 304 19.92 1.11 -8.00
CA VAL A 304 18.65 0.64 -8.56
C VAL A 304 17.61 0.46 -7.46
N SER A 305 17.98 -0.21 -6.37
CA SER A 305 17.06 -0.38 -5.23
C SER A 305 16.71 0.93 -4.53
N TYR A 306 17.61 1.92 -4.53
CA TYR A 306 17.32 3.24 -3.97
C TYR A 306 16.29 3.98 -4.80
N ASP A 307 16.41 3.91 -6.13
CA ASP A 307 15.43 4.46 -7.06
C ASP A 307 14.07 3.74 -6.96
N GLU A 308 14.07 2.42 -6.77
CA GLU A 308 12.86 1.62 -6.56
C GLU A 308 12.19 1.95 -5.24
N ALA A 309 12.94 2.07 -4.15
CA ALA A 309 12.42 2.55 -2.87
C ALA A 309 11.80 3.94 -3.01
N GLY A 310 12.42 4.85 -3.78
CA GLY A 310 11.86 6.17 -4.06
C GLY A 310 10.51 6.14 -4.79
N LYS A 311 10.36 5.24 -5.77
CA LYS A 311 9.08 5.02 -6.46
C LYS A 311 8.02 4.50 -5.50
N LEU A 312 8.38 3.53 -4.65
CA LEU A 312 7.51 2.99 -3.61
C LEU A 312 6.99 4.04 -2.64
N PHE A 313 7.86 4.95 -2.17
CA PHE A 313 7.43 6.06 -1.32
C PHE A 313 6.45 6.98 -2.03
N THR A 314 6.66 7.25 -3.32
CA THR A 314 5.74 8.08 -4.11
C THR A 314 4.38 7.40 -4.25
N GLU A 315 4.35 6.08 -4.47
CA GLU A 315 3.12 5.31 -4.53
C GLU A 315 2.40 5.27 -3.17
N LEU A 316 3.15 5.13 -2.08
CA LEU A 316 2.60 5.15 -0.73
C LEU A 316 2.07 6.52 -0.35
N GLU A 317 2.73 7.61 -0.73
CA GLU A 317 2.21 8.97 -0.56
C GLU A 317 0.90 9.14 -1.34
N GLY A 318 0.87 8.66 -2.58
CA GLY A 318 -0.35 8.61 -3.39
C GLY A 318 -1.46 7.78 -2.72
N PHE A 319 -1.12 6.65 -2.11
CA PHE A 319 -2.05 5.85 -1.32
C PHE A 319 -2.54 6.59 -0.07
N GLY A 320 -1.66 7.31 0.63
CA GLY A 320 -1.99 8.09 1.81
C GLY A 320 -3.07 9.15 1.55
N THR A 321 -2.98 9.87 0.43
CA THR A 321 -4.03 10.85 0.04
C THR A 321 -5.38 10.18 -0.21
N LYS A 322 -5.38 8.99 -0.83
CA LYS A 322 -6.60 8.19 -1.03
C LYS A 322 -7.13 7.62 0.28
N MET A 323 -6.23 7.25 1.18
CA MET A 323 -6.56 6.75 2.52
C MET A 323 -7.25 7.83 3.35
N GLU A 324 -6.82 9.08 3.25
CA GLU A 324 -7.50 10.20 3.90
C GLU A 324 -8.94 10.35 3.38
N SER A 325 -9.13 10.30 2.06
CA SER A 325 -10.47 10.25 1.45
C SER A 325 -11.28 9.07 1.97
N PHE A 326 -10.68 7.88 2.08
CA PHE A 326 -11.33 6.69 2.62
C PHE A 326 -11.78 6.90 4.07
N VAL A 327 -10.91 7.43 4.93
CA VAL A 327 -11.23 7.64 6.35
C VAL A 327 -12.40 8.62 6.47
N ASN A 328 -12.44 9.65 5.63
CA ASN A 328 -13.56 10.59 5.60
C ASN A 328 -14.86 9.92 5.12
N THR A 329 -14.82 9.14 4.04
CA THR A 329 -15.99 8.37 3.58
C THR A 329 -16.46 7.36 4.63
N MET A 330 -15.56 6.68 5.33
CA MET A 330 -15.93 5.77 6.42
C MET A 330 -16.59 6.49 7.59
N LYS A 331 -16.12 7.67 7.97
CA LYS A 331 -16.76 8.49 9.01
C LYS A 331 -18.16 8.96 8.60
N GLU A 332 -18.32 9.35 7.34
CA GLU A 332 -19.63 9.72 6.79
C GLU A 332 -20.58 8.52 6.81
N LEU A 333 -20.12 7.35 6.35
CA LEU A 333 -20.87 6.11 6.40
C LEU A 333 -21.24 5.70 7.83
N GLU A 334 -20.33 5.86 8.79
CA GLU A 334 -20.58 5.58 10.21
C GLU A 334 -21.64 6.52 10.80
N ALA A 335 -21.56 7.81 10.52
CA ALA A 335 -22.54 8.80 10.97
C ALA A 335 -23.92 8.58 10.33
N ASP A 336 -23.96 8.23 9.05
CA ASP A 336 -25.19 7.90 8.34
C ASP A 336 -25.79 6.59 8.84
N PHE A 337 -24.96 5.58 9.09
CA PHE A 337 -25.39 4.33 9.71
C PHE A 337 -25.99 4.55 11.10
N GLU A 338 -25.33 5.33 11.97
CA GLU A 338 -25.86 5.63 13.31
C GLU A 338 -27.23 6.33 13.21
N ARG A 339 -27.39 7.25 12.26
CA ARG A 339 -28.66 7.92 11.99
C ARG A 339 -29.73 6.92 11.55
N SER A 340 -29.49 6.12 10.50
CA SER A 340 -30.46 5.13 10.02
C SER A 340 -30.76 4.07 11.07
N SER A 341 -29.78 3.66 11.89
CA SER A 341 -29.99 2.75 13.03
C SER A 341 -31.02 3.32 14.01
N THR A 342 -30.86 4.57 14.46
CA THR A 342 -31.82 5.19 15.39
C THR A 342 -33.23 5.32 14.80
N ILE A 343 -33.32 5.56 13.48
CA ILE A 343 -34.59 5.66 12.77
C ILE A 343 -35.27 4.29 12.69
N VAL A 344 -34.52 3.24 12.34
CA VAL A 344 -35.02 1.86 12.30
C VAL A 344 -35.49 1.42 13.67
N ASP A 345 -34.72 1.66 14.73
CA ASP A 345 -35.11 1.31 16.10
C ASP A 345 -36.43 1.98 16.50
N ARG A 346 -36.61 3.26 16.16
CA ARG A 346 -37.85 3.99 16.40
C ARG A 346 -39.03 3.38 15.62
N TYR A 347 -38.85 3.06 14.33
CA TYR A 347 -39.93 2.48 13.53
C TYR A 347 -40.29 1.05 13.97
N LEU A 348 -39.31 0.25 14.38
CA LEU A 348 -39.56 -1.08 14.94
C LEU A 348 -40.31 -0.97 16.28
N GLU A 349 -40.00 0.01 17.13
CA GLU A 349 -40.76 0.28 18.35
C GLU A 349 -42.20 0.72 18.04
N GLU A 350 -42.41 1.59 17.05
CA GLU A 350 -43.75 1.98 16.58
C GLU A 350 -44.54 0.77 16.07
N LEU A 351 -43.93 -0.11 15.26
CA LEU A 351 -44.55 -1.35 14.77
C LEU A 351 -44.86 -2.34 15.90
N TYR A 352 -43.94 -2.48 16.87
CA TYR A 352 -44.15 -3.33 18.04
C TYR A 352 -45.33 -2.83 18.88
N ASN A 353 -45.40 -1.52 19.11
CA ASN A 353 -46.53 -0.90 19.80
C ASN A 353 -47.84 -1.15 19.04
N LEU A 354 -47.86 -1.01 17.70
CA LEU A 354 -49.05 -1.34 16.90
C LEU A 354 -49.50 -2.79 17.04
N ASN A 355 -48.57 -3.72 17.26
CA ASN A 355 -48.89 -5.14 17.44
C ASN A 355 -49.37 -5.49 18.87
N LEU A 356 -49.05 -4.65 19.86
CA LEU A 356 -49.51 -4.80 21.24
C LEU A 356 -50.97 -4.35 21.46
N TRP A 357 -51.45 -3.43 20.64
CA TRP A 357 -52.83 -2.94 20.65
C TRP A 357 -53.77 -3.92 19.93
#